data_AF-A0A7C2C1A0-F1
#
_entry.id   AF-A0A7C2C1A0-F1
#
_cell.length_a   1.000
_cell.length_b   1.000
_cell.length_c   1.000
_cell.angle_alpha   90.00
_cell.angle_beta   90.00
_cell.angle_gamma   90.00
#
_symmetry.space_group_name_H-M   'P 1'
#
loop_
_entity.id
_entity.type
_entity.pdbx_description
1 polymer ?
#
loop_
_entity_poly.entity_id
_entity_poly.type
_entity_poly.pdbx_seq_one_letter_code
_entity_poly.pdbx_strand_id
1 'polypeptide(L)'
;MAGKKAEKGDVRYLGVHARLVFPDPRDEKAVLDLMRRFSGATRFAYQRLLEGKPREELKRADGPLCRLFRLNTRYADGAMDKAKAVLDSALELGNDPRKVVFGGRGLFEQLKRKHLSGKDRERLRQEWKEKRQGLLYTRGDRSKKGGNPHFKLQVESGALWLLVHPGAEEGKEEGERKKFARALVKTSHPQLKSLLERIHSGLPYNAELTLKDGKLYAHLSWSEALPPPVHTKENGVLGIDVNSDPYHLALAVVSPDGNLKRHLTLSLEEVDSAPNKGA
;
A
#
# COMPACT_ATOMS: atom_id res chain seq x y z
N MET A 1 -10.62 29.77 -19.52
CA MET A 1 -9.97 28.62 -20.17
C MET A 1 -9.91 27.47 -19.16
N ALA A 2 -10.77 26.47 -19.32
CA ALA A 2 -10.78 25.30 -18.45
C ALA A 2 -9.61 24.39 -18.86
N GLY A 3 -8.62 24.26 -17.98
CA GLY A 3 -7.50 23.34 -18.18
C GLY A 3 -8.03 21.92 -18.33
N LYS A 4 -7.83 21.32 -19.51
CA LYS A 4 -8.04 19.89 -19.74
C LYS A 4 -7.28 19.13 -18.66
N LYS A 5 -8.00 18.36 -17.83
CA LYS A 5 -7.38 17.30 -17.02
C LYS A 5 -6.61 16.41 -17.98
N ALA A 6 -5.29 16.32 -17.82
CA ALA A 6 -4.47 15.38 -18.56
C ALA A 6 -5.06 13.98 -18.35
N GLU A 7 -5.40 13.30 -19.45
CA GLU A 7 -5.72 11.89 -19.44
C GLU A 7 -4.54 11.16 -18.77
N LYS A 8 -4.82 10.40 -17.72
CA LYS A 8 -3.80 9.59 -17.07
C LYS A 8 -3.42 8.50 -18.07
N GLY A 9 -2.32 8.69 -18.78
CA GLY A 9 -1.68 7.61 -19.53
C GLY A 9 -1.40 6.43 -18.60
N ASP A 10 -1.34 5.23 -19.16
CA ASP A 10 -1.14 4.01 -18.38
C ASP A 10 0.09 4.12 -17.48
N VAL A 11 -0.06 3.65 -16.24
CA VAL A 11 0.97 3.81 -15.21
C VAL A 11 1.41 2.43 -14.75
N ARG A 12 2.72 2.18 -14.81
CA ARG A 12 3.32 0.99 -14.23
C ARG A 12 3.52 1.20 -12.74
N TYR A 13 2.95 0.32 -11.93
CA TYR A 13 3.22 0.28 -10.50
C TYR A 13 4.42 -0.61 -10.22
N LEU A 14 5.36 -0.08 -9.45
CA LEU A 14 6.56 -0.77 -8.99
C LEU A 14 6.60 -0.72 -7.47
N GLY A 15 7.24 -1.71 -6.85
CA GLY A 15 7.43 -1.70 -5.41
C GLY A 15 8.42 -2.73 -4.89
N VAL A 16 8.88 -2.52 -3.67
CA VAL A 16 9.81 -3.38 -2.96
C VAL A 16 9.17 -3.76 -1.63
N HIS A 17 9.07 -5.07 -1.40
CA HIS A 17 8.76 -5.62 -0.08
C HIS A 17 10.05 -5.89 0.69
N ALA A 18 10.07 -5.51 1.97
CA ALA A 18 11.21 -5.73 2.84
C ALA A 18 10.76 -6.06 4.25
N ARG A 19 11.55 -6.89 4.94
CA ARG A 19 11.43 -7.06 6.39
C ARG A 19 12.20 -5.95 7.09
N LEU A 20 11.59 -5.36 8.11
CA LEU A 20 12.23 -4.37 8.98
C LEU A 20 12.77 -5.06 10.23
N VAL A 21 13.99 -4.70 10.61
CA VAL A 21 14.62 -5.15 11.85
C VAL A 21 15.09 -3.92 12.61
N PHE A 22 14.52 -3.67 13.78
CA PHE A 22 14.88 -2.55 14.63
C PHE A 22 15.98 -2.98 15.60
N PRO A 23 17.19 -2.38 15.55
CA PRO A 23 18.23 -2.68 16.53
C PRO A 23 17.91 -2.16 17.93
N ASP A 24 17.19 -1.03 18.05
CA ASP A 24 16.72 -0.46 19.32
C ASP A 24 15.26 -0.87 19.55
N PRO A 25 14.94 -1.69 20.59
CA PRO A 25 13.57 -2.06 20.91
C PRO A 25 12.65 -0.87 21.23
N ARG A 26 13.21 0.27 21.66
CA ARG A 26 12.44 1.49 21.92
C ARG A 26 11.91 2.10 20.62
N ASP A 27 12.70 2.03 19.56
CA ASP A 27 12.31 2.50 18.23
C ASP A 27 11.18 1.61 17.66
N GLU A 28 11.31 0.29 17.80
CA GLU A 28 10.25 -0.64 17.41
C GLU A 28 8.95 -0.37 18.16
N LYS A 29 9.02 -0.21 19.48
CA LYS A 29 7.86 0.10 20.33
C LYS A 29 7.20 1.43 19.93
N ALA A 30 7.99 2.45 19.62
CA ALA A 30 7.48 3.74 19.17
C ALA A 30 6.74 3.64 17.83
N VAL A 31 7.29 2.88 16.87
CA VAL A 31 6.65 2.64 15.57
C VAL A 31 5.36 1.82 15.73
N LEU A 32 5.36 0.78 16.57
CA LEU A 32 4.16 -0.02 16.85
C LEU A 32 3.04 0.81 17.51
N ASP A 33 3.37 1.72 18.43
CA ASP A 33 2.37 2.62 19.00
C ASP A 33 1.82 3.59 17.94
N LEU A 34 2.69 4.14 17.09
CA LEU A 34 2.27 4.99 15.98
C LEU A 34 1.35 4.25 15.01
N MET A 35 1.67 3.01 14.64
CA MET A 35 0.82 2.13 13.80
C MET A 35 -0.55 1.91 14.43
N ARG A 36 -0.59 1.64 15.74
CA ARG A 36 -1.85 1.47 16.50
C ARG A 36 -2.73 2.72 16.42
N ARG A 37 -2.13 3.90 16.65
CA ARG A 37 -2.84 5.20 16.59
C ARG A 37 -3.30 5.52 15.17
N PHE A 38 -2.43 5.34 14.16
CA PHE A 38 -2.74 5.51 12.74
C PHE A 38 -3.90 4.63 12.28
N SER A 39 -3.88 3.35 12.66
CA SER A 39 -4.95 2.40 12.31
C SER A 39 -6.27 2.71 13.02
N GLY A 40 -6.21 3.26 14.24
CA GLY A 40 -7.37 3.85 14.92
C GLY A 40 -7.94 5.04 14.15
N ALA A 41 -7.06 5.98 13.76
CA ALA A 41 -7.42 7.17 13.00
C ALA A 41 -8.03 6.82 11.63
N THR A 42 -7.51 5.80 10.95
CA THR A 42 -8.04 5.31 9.66
C THR A 42 -9.48 4.82 9.80
N ARG A 43 -9.78 4.05 10.85
CA ARG A 43 -11.15 3.58 11.14
C ARG A 43 -12.09 4.73 11.49
N PHE A 44 -11.61 5.68 12.28
CA PHE A 44 -12.37 6.89 12.59
C PHE A 44 -12.66 7.71 11.32
N ALA A 45 -11.64 7.96 10.50
CA ALA A 45 -11.76 8.65 9.23
C ALA A 45 -12.77 7.97 8.30
N TYR A 46 -12.74 6.65 8.20
CA TYR A 46 -13.70 5.88 7.41
C TYR A 46 -15.14 6.15 7.83
N GLN A 47 -15.41 6.09 9.15
CA GLN A 47 -16.75 6.38 9.66
C GLN A 47 -17.18 7.83 9.36
N ARG A 48 -16.26 8.80 9.47
CA ARG A 48 -16.54 10.20 9.14
C ARG A 48 -16.81 10.41 7.64
N LEU A 49 -16.14 9.67 6.77
CA LEU A 49 -16.40 9.68 5.33
C LEU A 49 -17.81 9.15 5.00
N LEU A 50 -18.27 8.10 5.68
CA LEU A 50 -19.65 7.60 5.53
C LEU A 50 -20.71 8.61 5.98
N GLU A 51 -20.38 9.47 6.93
CA GLU A 51 -21.23 10.58 7.41
C GLU A 51 -21.16 11.82 6.52
N GLY A 52 -20.37 11.79 5.43
CA GLY A 52 -20.20 12.93 4.52
C GLY A 52 -19.35 14.07 5.08
N LYS A 53 -18.57 13.84 6.16
CA LYS A 53 -17.70 14.88 6.72
C LYS A 53 -16.55 15.22 5.75
N PRO A 54 -16.24 16.51 5.55
CA PRO A 54 -15.24 16.90 4.57
C PRO A 54 -13.82 16.56 5.05
N ARG A 55 -12.99 16.10 4.12
CA ARG A 55 -11.60 15.68 4.38
C ARG A 55 -10.77 16.76 5.08
N GLU A 56 -10.90 18.02 4.67
CA GLU A 56 -10.11 19.14 5.20
C GLU A 56 -10.46 19.50 6.65
N GLU A 57 -11.67 19.17 7.12
CA GLU A 57 -12.01 19.27 8.55
C GLU A 57 -11.34 18.20 9.39
N LEU A 58 -11.18 16.99 8.84
CA LEU A 58 -10.69 15.84 9.59
C LEU A 58 -9.17 15.88 9.82
N LYS A 59 -8.40 16.31 8.81
CA LYS A 59 -6.93 16.21 8.80
C LYS A 59 -6.16 17.47 9.20
N ARG A 60 -6.83 18.62 9.36
CA ARG A 60 -6.18 19.89 9.77
C ARG A 60 -5.48 19.71 11.13
N ALA A 61 -4.55 20.61 11.48
CA ALA A 61 -3.71 20.46 12.69
C ALA A 61 -4.55 20.38 13.98
N ASP A 62 -5.60 21.18 14.08
CA ASP A 62 -6.61 21.17 15.15
C ASP A 62 -7.77 20.19 14.87
N GLY A 63 -7.64 19.34 13.85
CA GLY A 63 -8.67 18.40 13.43
C GLY A 63 -8.78 17.20 14.37
N PRO A 64 -9.89 16.45 14.31
CA PRO A 64 -10.10 15.28 15.16
C PRO A 64 -9.04 14.19 14.94
N LEU A 65 -8.53 14.01 13.72
CA LEU A 65 -7.48 13.00 13.47
C LEU A 65 -6.18 13.34 14.19
N CYS A 66 -5.79 14.61 14.19
CA CYS A 66 -4.58 15.06 14.86
C CYS A 66 -4.75 15.06 16.37
N ARG A 67 -5.85 15.65 16.90
CA ARG A 67 -6.08 15.77 18.35
C ARG A 67 -6.36 14.43 19.04
N LEU A 68 -7.25 13.60 18.50
CA LEU A 68 -7.67 12.36 19.17
C LEU A 68 -6.61 11.25 19.08
N PHE A 69 -5.85 11.20 17.97
CA PHE A 69 -4.89 10.14 17.72
C PHE A 69 -3.43 10.59 17.85
N ARG A 70 -3.21 11.86 18.21
CA ARG A 70 -1.87 12.48 18.37
C ARG A 70 -1.02 12.30 17.12
N LEU A 71 -1.64 12.48 15.96
CA LEU A 71 -0.99 12.37 14.66
C LEU A 71 -0.65 13.77 14.16
N ASN A 72 0.48 13.90 13.46
CA ASN A 72 0.69 15.09 12.65
C ASN A 72 -0.19 15.07 11.40
N THR A 73 -0.27 16.21 10.71
CA THR A 73 -1.14 16.39 9.54
C THR A 73 -0.83 15.43 8.39
N ARG A 74 0.43 15.00 8.23
CA ARG A 74 0.82 14.04 7.18
C ARG A 74 0.31 12.63 7.48
N TYR A 75 0.42 12.19 8.73
CA TYR A 75 -0.18 10.92 9.14
C TYR A 75 -1.71 10.97 9.12
N ALA A 76 -2.32 12.11 9.46
CA ALA A 76 -3.76 12.29 9.30
C ALA A 76 -4.20 12.21 7.82
N ASP A 77 -3.47 12.86 6.90
CA ASP A 77 -3.71 12.79 5.45
C ASP A 77 -3.56 11.34 4.94
N GLY A 78 -2.54 10.61 5.41
CA GLY A 78 -2.34 9.19 5.10
C GLY A 78 -3.47 8.29 5.63
N ALA A 79 -3.96 8.55 6.84
CA ALA A 79 -5.11 7.82 7.41
C ALA A 79 -6.39 8.08 6.60
N MET A 80 -6.59 9.32 6.13
CA MET A 80 -7.67 9.67 5.20
C MET A 80 -7.54 8.95 3.86
N ASP A 81 -6.34 8.85 3.30
CA ASP A 81 -6.09 8.14 2.05
C ASP A 81 -6.42 6.65 2.18
N LYS A 82 -5.98 5.99 3.26
CA LYS A 82 -6.29 4.57 3.50
C LYS A 82 -7.77 4.36 3.79
N ALA A 83 -8.42 5.25 4.53
CA ALA A 83 -9.86 5.18 4.76
C ALA A 83 -10.64 5.31 3.44
N LYS A 84 -10.26 6.27 2.60
CA LYS A 84 -10.87 6.45 1.28
C LYS A 84 -10.65 5.22 0.39
N ALA A 85 -9.44 4.66 0.36
CA ALA A 85 -9.16 3.45 -0.43
C ALA A 85 -10.03 2.26 -0.01
N VAL A 86 -10.29 2.09 1.30
CA VAL A 86 -11.21 1.05 1.79
C VAL A 86 -12.65 1.31 1.35
N LEU A 87 -13.08 2.58 1.36
CA LEU A 87 -14.43 2.97 0.92
C LEU A 87 -14.61 2.74 -0.58
N ASP A 88 -13.66 3.24 -1.38
CA ASP A 88 -13.67 3.10 -2.84
C ASP A 88 -13.69 1.61 -3.22
N SER A 89 -12.84 0.78 -2.59
CA SER A 89 -12.83 -0.67 -2.81
C SER A 89 -14.14 -1.36 -2.43
N ALA A 90 -14.79 -0.96 -1.32
CA ALA A 90 -16.08 -1.52 -0.93
C ALA A 90 -17.17 -1.22 -1.98
N LEU A 91 -17.18 0.00 -2.51
CA LEU A 91 -18.10 0.44 -3.56
C LEU A 91 -17.84 -0.28 -4.89
N GLU A 92 -16.58 -0.40 -5.30
CA GLU A 92 -16.19 -1.09 -6.54
C GLU A 92 -16.57 -2.57 -6.53
N LEU A 93 -16.46 -3.23 -5.38
CA LEU A 93 -16.85 -4.63 -5.21
C LEU A 93 -18.37 -4.83 -4.95
N GLY A 94 -19.18 -3.78 -5.02
CA GLY A 94 -20.62 -3.83 -4.76
C GLY A 94 -20.98 -4.19 -3.30
N ASN A 95 -20.04 -4.07 -2.37
CA ASN A 95 -20.25 -4.35 -0.96
C ASN A 95 -20.89 -3.13 -0.26
N ASP A 96 -21.78 -3.40 0.71
CA ASP A 96 -22.32 -2.34 1.58
C ASP A 96 -21.21 -1.71 2.44
N PRO A 97 -20.85 -0.42 2.23
CA PRO A 97 -19.77 0.24 2.96
C PRO A 97 -20.02 0.33 4.47
N ARG A 98 -21.29 0.27 4.91
CA ARG A 98 -21.63 0.30 6.35
C ARG A 98 -21.31 -1.02 7.05
N LYS A 99 -21.09 -2.10 6.30
CA LYS A 99 -20.82 -3.45 6.81
C LYS A 99 -19.34 -3.85 6.72
N VAL A 100 -18.46 -2.90 6.40
CA VAL A 100 -17.01 -3.17 6.34
C VAL A 100 -16.45 -3.52 7.71
N VAL A 101 -15.71 -4.62 7.76
CA VAL A 101 -15.10 -5.15 8.99
C VAL A 101 -13.57 -5.01 8.92
N PHE A 102 -13.05 -3.98 9.58
CA PHE A 102 -11.60 -3.75 9.68
C PHE A 102 -10.91 -4.88 10.44
N GLY A 103 -9.86 -5.44 9.83
CA GLY A 103 -9.18 -6.66 10.27
C GLY A 103 -9.57 -7.91 9.48
N GLY A 104 -10.62 -7.85 8.64
CA GLY A 104 -11.06 -8.92 7.75
C GLY A 104 -12.25 -9.74 8.29
N ARG A 105 -13.38 -9.69 7.59
CA ARG A 105 -14.64 -10.33 8.03
C ARG A 105 -14.49 -11.81 8.43
N GLY A 106 -13.70 -12.58 7.67
CA GLY A 106 -13.46 -14.00 7.97
C GLY A 106 -12.81 -14.22 9.35
N LEU A 107 -11.77 -13.47 9.68
CA LEU A 107 -11.10 -13.55 10.99
C LEU A 107 -12.03 -13.12 12.13
N PHE A 108 -12.85 -12.09 11.90
CA PHE A 108 -13.85 -11.65 12.87
C PHE A 108 -14.84 -12.77 13.22
N GLU A 109 -15.41 -13.42 12.21
CA GLU A 109 -16.37 -14.50 12.41
C GLU A 109 -15.72 -15.72 13.07
N GLN A 110 -14.49 -16.08 12.68
CA GLN A 110 -13.75 -17.16 13.33
C GLN A 110 -13.52 -16.88 14.83
N LEU A 111 -13.19 -15.64 15.20
CA LEU A 111 -13.02 -15.24 16.59
C LEU A 111 -14.33 -15.31 17.39
N LYS A 112 -15.46 -14.96 16.75
CA LYS A 112 -16.80 -14.99 17.33
C LYS A 112 -17.29 -16.41 17.61
N ARG A 113 -16.96 -17.37 16.75
CA ARG A 113 -17.36 -18.79 16.87
C ARG A 113 -16.79 -19.50 18.11
N LYS A 114 -15.65 -19.04 18.65
CA LYS A 114 -15.02 -19.57 19.89
C LYS A 114 -14.72 -21.09 19.90
N HIS A 115 -14.72 -21.78 18.75
CA HIS A 115 -14.40 -23.21 18.67
C HIS A 115 -12.90 -23.54 18.82
N LEU A 116 -12.01 -22.57 18.60
CA LEU A 116 -10.57 -22.73 18.82
C LEU A 116 -10.21 -22.42 20.27
N SER A 117 -9.26 -23.18 20.83
CA SER A 117 -8.73 -23.01 22.19
C SER A 117 -7.19 -22.94 22.20
N GLY A 118 -6.62 -22.50 23.32
CA GLY A 118 -5.17 -22.45 23.53
C GLY A 118 -4.43 -21.65 22.47
N LYS A 119 -3.31 -22.20 21.98
CA LYS A 119 -2.36 -21.55 21.08
C LYS A 119 -2.99 -21.10 19.75
N ASP A 120 -3.93 -21.87 19.21
CA ASP A 120 -4.58 -21.52 17.93
C ASP A 120 -5.50 -20.32 18.06
N ARG A 121 -6.20 -20.21 19.21
CA ARG A 121 -7.01 -19.04 19.53
C ARG A 121 -6.15 -17.79 19.73
N GLU A 122 -5.00 -17.93 20.38
CA GLU A 122 -4.05 -16.83 20.58
C GLU A 122 -3.46 -16.34 19.26
N ARG A 123 -3.06 -17.26 18.38
CA ARG A 123 -2.59 -16.94 17.02
C ARG A 123 -3.66 -16.20 16.22
N LEU A 124 -4.91 -16.69 16.25
CA LEU A 124 -6.02 -16.03 15.55
C LEU A 124 -6.30 -14.62 16.11
N ARG A 125 -6.25 -14.45 17.43
CA ARG A 125 -6.38 -13.13 18.09
C ARG A 125 -5.26 -12.19 17.70
N GLN A 126 -4.03 -12.70 17.64
CA GLN A 126 -2.87 -11.94 17.20
C GLN A 126 -3.03 -11.48 15.76
N GLU A 127 -3.34 -12.39 14.82
CA GLU A 127 -3.51 -12.05 13.41
C GLU A 127 -4.60 -10.99 13.21
N TRP A 128 -5.75 -11.15 13.87
CA TRP A 128 -6.83 -10.16 13.83
C TRP A 128 -6.38 -8.79 14.37
N LYS A 129 -5.66 -8.78 15.50
CA LYS A 129 -5.14 -7.57 16.11
C LYS A 129 -4.16 -6.88 15.15
N GLU A 130 -3.21 -7.63 14.61
CA GLU A 130 -2.21 -7.16 13.65
C GLU A 130 -2.85 -6.56 12.40
N LYS A 131 -3.81 -7.24 11.76
CA LYS A 131 -4.52 -6.67 10.60
C LYS A 131 -5.33 -5.42 10.94
N ARG A 132 -5.84 -5.29 12.17
CA ARG A 132 -6.68 -4.16 12.59
C ARG A 132 -5.88 -2.95 13.06
N GLN A 133 -4.66 -3.14 13.56
CA GLN A 133 -3.87 -2.06 14.18
C GLN A 133 -2.43 -1.95 13.69
N GLY A 134 -2.00 -2.84 12.80
CA GLY A 134 -0.64 -2.96 12.32
C GLY A 134 -0.40 -2.28 10.99
N LEU A 135 -1.09 -1.18 10.68
CA LEU A 135 -0.90 -0.40 9.46
C LEU A 135 -0.31 0.97 9.79
N LEU A 136 0.65 1.41 8.98
CA LEU A 136 1.10 2.81 8.92
C LEU A 136 1.43 3.16 7.47
N TYR A 137 0.91 4.27 6.98
CA TYR A 137 1.09 4.66 5.59
C TYR A 137 1.50 6.12 5.46
N THR A 138 2.41 6.40 4.54
CA THR A 138 2.79 7.74 4.13
C THR A 138 2.94 7.81 2.62
N ARG A 139 2.41 8.90 2.05
CA ARG A 139 2.53 9.20 0.62
C ARG A 139 3.80 10.00 0.35
N GLY A 140 4.50 9.64 -0.72
CA GLY A 140 5.62 10.41 -1.25
C GLY A 140 5.17 11.79 -1.76
N ASP A 141 6.06 12.76 -1.74
CA ASP A 141 5.74 14.15 -2.07
C ASP A 141 6.81 14.75 -2.98
N ARG A 142 6.42 15.04 -4.22
CA ARG A 142 7.29 15.64 -5.25
C ARG A 142 7.83 17.01 -4.84
N SER A 143 7.13 17.73 -3.96
CA SER A 143 7.54 19.06 -3.50
C SER A 143 8.61 19.03 -2.41
N LYS A 144 8.92 17.86 -1.84
CA LYS A 144 9.85 17.71 -0.71
C LYS A 144 11.11 16.96 -1.14
N LYS A 145 12.27 17.45 -0.69
CA LYS A 145 13.55 16.77 -0.90
C LYS A 145 13.54 15.39 -0.20
N GLY A 146 14.04 14.37 -0.88
CA GLY A 146 14.18 13.00 -0.34
C GLY A 146 12.96 12.09 -0.54
N GLY A 147 12.02 12.48 -1.39
CA GLY A 147 10.89 11.65 -1.84
C GLY A 147 9.79 11.47 -0.80
N ASN A 148 10.10 10.89 0.37
CA ASN A 148 9.17 10.75 1.49
C ASN A 148 9.77 11.35 2.77
N PRO A 149 9.23 12.45 3.30
CA PRO A 149 9.86 13.17 4.40
C PRO A 149 9.67 12.50 5.77
N HIS A 150 8.72 11.57 5.91
CA HIS A 150 8.46 10.88 7.17
C HIS A 150 9.10 9.50 7.23
N PHE A 151 9.35 8.91 6.06
CA PHE A 151 9.93 7.59 5.89
C PHE A 151 11.12 7.73 4.97
N LYS A 152 12.29 8.00 5.53
CA LYS A 152 13.49 8.26 4.73
C LYS A 152 14.31 6.99 4.59
N LEU A 153 14.73 6.69 3.36
CA LEU A 153 15.64 5.60 3.09
C LEU A 153 17.06 6.16 2.97
N GLN A 154 18.01 5.51 3.64
CA GLN A 154 19.40 5.91 3.64
C GLN A 154 20.31 4.69 3.56
N VAL A 155 21.32 4.76 2.70
CA VAL A 155 22.38 3.74 2.64
C VAL A 155 23.52 4.21 3.56
N GLU A 156 23.84 3.40 4.56
CA GLU A 156 24.95 3.64 5.50
C GLU A 156 25.73 2.36 5.69
N SER A 157 27.06 2.42 5.52
CA SER A 157 27.98 1.29 5.72
C SER A 157 27.56 0.02 4.97
N GLY A 158 27.06 0.16 3.73
CA GLY A 158 26.60 -0.96 2.90
C GLY A 158 25.23 -1.53 3.27
N ALA A 159 24.54 -0.98 4.27
CA ALA A 159 23.22 -1.38 4.70
C ALA A 159 22.16 -0.33 4.34
N LEU A 160 20.95 -0.78 3.97
CA LEU A 160 19.80 0.09 3.73
C LEU A 160 19.00 0.26 5.02
N TRP A 161 18.78 1.51 5.42
CA TRP A 161 18.05 1.91 6.62
C TRP A 161 16.77 2.64 6.26
N LEU A 162 15.70 2.35 6.99
CA LEU A 162 14.47 3.13 7.01
C LEU A 162 14.43 3.95 8.31
N LEU A 163 14.35 5.27 8.16
CA LEU A 163 14.18 6.24 9.23
C LEU A 163 12.71 6.65 9.29
N VAL A 164 12.02 6.25 10.35
CA VAL A 164 10.59 6.52 10.57
C VAL A 164 10.44 7.70 11.53
N HIS A 165 9.73 8.73 11.09
CA HIS A 165 9.41 9.89 11.92
C HIS A 165 8.29 9.55 12.92
N PRO A 166 8.49 9.66 14.24
CA PRO A 166 7.50 9.20 15.23
C PRO A 166 6.21 10.04 15.29
N GLY A 167 6.18 11.19 14.61
CA GLY A 167 4.98 12.02 14.46
C GLY A 167 4.70 12.99 15.60
N ALA A 168 5.61 13.11 16.57
CA ALA A 168 5.60 14.22 17.52
C ALA A 168 5.71 15.56 16.77
N GLU A 169 4.98 16.58 17.25
CA GLU A 169 5.18 17.96 16.80
C GLU A 169 6.63 18.38 17.02
N GLU A 170 7.13 19.30 16.19
CA GLU A 170 8.36 20.02 16.48
C GLU A 170 8.17 20.81 17.79
N GLY A 171 8.51 20.23 18.94
CA GLY A 171 8.78 21.00 20.15
C GLY A 171 10.10 21.74 19.91
N LYS A 172 10.17 23.07 19.94
CA LYS A 172 10.08 23.91 21.14
C LYS A 172 10.92 23.41 22.31
N GLU A 173 12.10 22.85 22.04
CA GLU A 173 13.22 22.89 22.97
C GLU A 173 14.51 22.71 22.18
N GLU A 174 15.37 23.74 22.25
CA GLU A 174 16.68 23.80 21.63
C GLU A 174 17.58 22.73 22.27
N GLY A 175 17.69 21.54 21.67
CA GLY A 175 18.69 20.56 22.09
C GLY A 175 18.41 19.10 21.77
N GLU A 176 17.14 18.67 21.71
CA GLU A 176 16.82 17.28 21.38
C GLU A 176 16.83 17.07 19.86
N ARG A 177 17.96 16.59 19.32
CA ARG A 177 18.04 16.14 17.93
C ARG A 177 16.92 15.13 17.64
N LYS A 178 16.01 15.53 16.73
CA LYS A 178 14.97 14.75 16.04
C LYS A 178 15.30 13.24 15.96
N LYS A 179 14.86 12.44 16.94
CA LYS A 179 15.14 10.99 16.95
C LYS A 179 14.18 10.28 16.00
N PHE A 180 14.64 10.00 14.78
CA PHE A 180 13.97 9.02 13.92
C PHE A 180 14.13 7.62 14.52
N ALA A 181 13.06 6.83 14.45
CA ALA A 181 13.16 5.40 14.72
C ALA A 181 13.87 4.72 13.55
N ARG A 182 14.91 3.92 13.83
CA ARG A 182 15.77 3.33 12.80
C ARG A 182 15.51 1.84 12.63
N ALA A 183 15.22 1.41 11.40
CA ALA A 183 15.09 0.01 11.04
C ALA A 183 16.02 -0.36 9.90
N LEU A 184 16.67 -1.51 10.04
CA LEU A 184 17.40 -2.15 8.95
C LEU A 184 16.40 -2.76 7.96
N VAL A 185 16.58 -2.47 6.68
CA VAL A 185 15.75 -2.97 5.57
C VAL A 185 16.38 -4.25 5.02
N LYS A 186 15.77 -5.40 5.32
CA LYS A 186 16.19 -6.70 4.80
C LYS A 186 15.31 -7.12 3.63
N THR A 187 15.88 -7.16 2.43
CA THR A 187 15.18 -7.57 1.22
C THR A 187 16.12 -8.16 0.18
N SER A 188 15.61 -9.10 -0.61
CA SER A 188 16.23 -9.63 -1.84
C SER A 188 15.34 -9.35 -3.06
N HIS A 189 14.47 -8.34 -2.97
CA HIS A 189 13.47 -8.07 -4.01
C HIS A 189 14.13 -7.68 -5.34
N PRO A 190 13.66 -8.19 -6.50
CA PRO A 190 14.25 -7.88 -7.81
C PRO A 190 14.30 -6.38 -8.14
N GLN A 191 13.37 -5.60 -7.59
CA GLN A 191 13.26 -4.16 -7.83
C GLN A 191 14.10 -3.30 -6.86
N LEU A 192 14.98 -3.90 -6.05
CA LEU A 192 15.83 -3.15 -5.11
C LEU A 192 16.72 -2.12 -5.82
N LYS A 193 17.29 -2.47 -6.98
CA LYS A 193 18.12 -1.54 -7.76
C LYS A 193 17.33 -0.29 -8.19
N SER A 194 16.12 -0.49 -8.73
CA SER A 194 15.22 0.60 -9.11
C SER A 194 14.82 1.49 -7.93
N LEU A 195 14.62 0.89 -6.74
CA LEU A 195 14.39 1.66 -5.51
C LEU A 195 15.61 2.52 -5.15
N LEU A 196 16.82 1.97 -5.19
CA LEU A 196 18.05 2.70 -4.86
C LEU A 196 18.31 3.87 -5.83
N GLU A 197 18.13 3.65 -7.13
CA GLU A 197 18.20 4.68 -8.16
C GLU A 197 17.19 5.80 -7.88
N ARG A 198 15.93 5.43 -7.57
CA ARG A 198 14.88 6.38 -7.22
C ARG A 198 15.21 7.22 -5.98
N ILE A 199 15.76 6.60 -4.93
CA ILE A 199 16.21 7.30 -3.72
C ILE A 199 17.33 8.28 -4.05
N HIS A 200 18.31 7.86 -4.86
CA HIS A 200 19.43 8.70 -5.27
C HIS A 200 18.96 9.91 -6.10
N SER A 201 18.00 9.72 -6.99
CA SER A 201 17.37 10.79 -7.77
C SER A 201 16.41 11.67 -6.95
N GLY A 202 16.22 11.40 -5.66
CA GLY A 202 15.32 12.17 -4.79
C GLY A 202 13.83 12.08 -5.18
N LEU A 203 13.47 11.08 -5.98
CA LEU A 203 12.13 10.90 -6.52
C LEU A 203 11.18 10.34 -5.44
N PRO A 204 9.89 10.70 -5.49
CA PRO A 204 8.92 10.28 -4.48
C PRO A 204 8.61 8.79 -4.55
N TYR A 205 8.29 8.22 -3.39
CA TYR A 205 7.73 6.88 -3.22
C TYR A 205 6.79 6.89 -2.02
N ASN A 206 5.79 6.04 -2.08
CA ASN A 206 4.90 5.73 -0.97
C ASN A 206 5.55 4.67 -0.09
N ALA A 207 5.22 4.69 1.20
CA ALA A 207 5.68 3.68 2.12
C ALA A 207 4.54 3.22 3.02
N GLU A 208 4.34 1.91 3.07
CA GLU A 208 3.36 1.25 3.93
C GLU A 208 4.07 0.26 4.84
N LEU A 209 3.85 0.35 6.16
CA LEU A 209 4.28 -0.67 7.11
C LEU A 209 3.11 -1.56 7.47
N THR A 210 3.40 -2.86 7.55
CA THR A 210 2.47 -3.89 8.01
C THR A 210 3.11 -4.72 9.12
N LEU A 211 2.31 -5.10 10.11
CA LEU A 211 2.70 -6.06 11.14
C LEU A 211 2.09 -7.42 10.79
N LYS A 212 2.94 -8.46 10.74
CA LYS A 212 2.51 -9.84 10.49
C LYS A 212 3.39 -10.81 11.26
N ASP A 213 2.76 -11.71 12.03
CA ASP A 213 3.42 -12.71 12.85
C ASP A 213 4.46 -12.09 13.80
N GLY A 214 4.11 -10.95 14.40
CA GLY A 214 4.98 -10.16 15.28
C GLY A 214 6.16 -9.47 14.58
N LYS A 215 6.23 -9.50 13.25
CA LYS A 215 7.33 -8.92 12.46
C LYS A 215 6.84 -7.75 11.61
N LEU A 216 7.66 -6.71 11.52
CA LEU A 216 7.37 -5.54 10.70
C LEU A 216 7.89 -5.72 9.27
N TYR A 217 7.05 -5.34 8.32
CA TYR A 217 7.36 -5.34 6.89
C TYR A 217 7.06 -3.97 6.30
N ALA A 218 7.87 -3.55 5.34
CA ALA A 218 7.63 -2.37 4.53
C ALA A 218 7.26 -2.77 3.10
N HIS A 219 6.30 -2.07 2.52
CA HIS A 219 6.06 -2.03 1.09
C HIS A 219 6.33 -0.60 0.61
N LEU A 220 7.38 -0.45 -0.19
CA LEU A 220 7.82 0.81 -0.76
C LEU A 220 7.38 0.82 -2.21
N SER A 221 6.48 1.73 -2.60
CA SER A 221 5.87 1.68 -3.93
C SER A 221 5.87 3.03 -4.64
N TRP A 222 5.89 2.99 -5.95
CA TRP A 222 5.82 4.18 -6.79
C TRP A 222 5.21 3.82 -8.14
N SER A 223 4.94 4.85 -8.91
CA SER A 223 4.25 4.74 -10.18
C SER A 223 5.08 5.44 -11.26
N GLU A 224 5.24 4.81 -12.41
CA GLU A 224 6.00 5.32 -13.56
C GLU A 224 5.09 5.42 -14.77
N ALA A 225 5.17 6.53 -15.49
CA ALA A 225 4.43 6.69 -16.74
C ALA A 225 4.95 5.66 -17.74
N LEU A 226 4.04 4.89 -18.33
CA LEU A 226 4.39 4.07 -19.48
C LEU A 226 4.55 4.98 -20.71
N PRO A 227 5.47 4.64 -21.63
CA PRO A 227 5.46 5.29 -22.93
C PRO A 227 4.08 5.10 -23.57
N PRO A 228 3.59 6.08 -24.35
CA PRO A 228 2.33 5.91 -25.08
C PRO A 228 2.38 4.62 -25.90
N PRO A 229 1.34 3.77 -25.85
CA PRO A 229 1.32 2.57 -26.65
C PRO A 229 1.40 2.95 -28.13
N VAL A 230 2.36 2.36 -28.84
CA VAL A 230 2.45 2.50 -30.30
C VAL A 230 1.65 1.37 -30.91
N HIS A 231 0.52 1.70 -31.54
CA HIS A 231 -0.28 0.74 -32.29
C HIS A 231 0.21 0.70 -33.74
N THR A 232 0.90 -0.38 -34.11
CA THR A 232 1.33 -0.62 -35.50
C THR A 232 1.00 -2.05 -35.92
N LYS A 233 0.78 -2.24 -37.23
CA LYS A 233 0.59 -3.54 -37.87
C LYS A 233 1.85 -4.02 -38.61
N GLU A 234 2.96 -3.28 -38.53
CA GLU A 234 4.21 -3.58 -39.23
C GLU A 234 4.76 -4.99 -38.94
N ASN A 235 4.52 -5.51 -37.73
CA ASN A 235 4.93 -6.86 -37.33
C ASN A 235 3.78 -7.88 -37.38
N GLY A 236 2.62 -7.49 -37.90
CA GLY A 236 1.39 -8.26 -37.83
C GLY A 236 0.55 -7.88 -36.61
N VAL A 237 -0.42 -8.73 -36.28
CA VAL A 237 -1.38 -8.50 -35.20
C VAL A 237 -1.50 -9.75 -34.34
N LEU A 238 -1.57 -9.59 -33.02
CA LEU A 238 -1.98 -10.64 -32.09
C LEU A 238 -3.45 -10.42 -31.73
N GLY A 239 -4.34 -11.24 -32.28
CA GLY A 239 -5.74 -11.33 -31.84
C GLY A 239 -5.81 -12.13 -30.54
N ILE A 240 -6.55 -11.61 -29.57
CA ILE A 240 -6.83 -12.29 -28.30
C ILE A 240 -8.34 -12.33 -28.15
N ASP A 241 -8.90 -13.52 -28.02
CA ASP A 241 -10.32 -13.75 -27.81
C ASP A 241 -10.52 -14.58 -26.54
N VAL A 242 -11.53 -14.24 -25.73
CA VAL A 242 -11.80 -14.90 -24.45
C VAL A 242 -13.03 -15.77 -24.61
N ASN A 243 -12.86 -17.08 -24.43
CA ASN A 243 -13.95 -18.04 -24.56
C ASN A 243 -14.40 -18.54 -23.20
N SER A 244 -15.71 -18.68 -23.02
CA SER A 244 -16.30 -19.29 -21.82
C SER A 244 -16.42 -20.81 -21.93
N ASP A 245 -16.45 -21.36 -23.14
CA ASP A 245 -16.48 -22.81 -23.40
C ASP A 245 -15.80 -23.14 -24.75
N PRO A 246 -14.62 -23.79 -24.77
CA PRO A 246 -13.83 -24.13 -23.59
C PRO A 246 -13.32 -22.88 -22.87
N TYR A 247 -13.06 -22.96 -21.55
CA TYR A 247 -12.60 -21.80 -20.76
C TYR A 247 -11.12 -21.49 -21.02
N HIS A 248 -10.86 -20.67 -22.05
CA HIS A 248 -9.50 -20.38 -22.53
C HIS A 248 -9.38 -19.02 -23.22
N LEU A 249 -8.15 -18.54 -23.37
CA LEU A 249 -7.80 -17.48 -24.31
C LEU A 249 -7.40 -18.09 -25.65
N ALA A 250 -8.11 -17.75 -26.72
CA ALA A 250 -7.71 -18.03 -28.08
C ALA A 250 -6.80 -16.90 -28.59
N LEU A 251 -5.63 -17.28 -29.11
CA LEU A 251 -4.62 -16.37 -29.62
C LEU A 251 -4.43 -16.62 -31.11
N ALA A 252 -4.49 -15.58 -31.93
CA ALA A 252 -4.20 -15.64 -33.36
C ALA A 252 -3.09 -14.66 -33.71
N VAL A 253 -1.94 -15.18 -34.14
CA VAL A 253 -0.85 -14.37 -34.68
C VAL A 253 -1.08 -14.24 -36.18
N VAL A 254 -1.38 -13.03 -36.63
CA VAL A 254 -1.62 -12.69 -38.03
C VAL A 254 -0.43 -11.89 -38.54
N SER A 255 0.01 -12.15 -39.76
CA SER A 255 1.11 -11.44 -40.40
C SER A 255 0.70 -10.02 -40.86
N PRO A 256 1.66 -9.15 -41.24
CA PRO A 256 1.34 -7.82 -41.77
C PRO A 256 0.42 -7.85 -43.01
N ASP A 257 0.52 -8.89 -43.83
CA ASP A 257 -0.27 -9.16 -45.04
C ASP A 257 -1.64 -9.83 -44.75
N GLY A 258 -1.99 -10.04 -43.48
CA GLY A 258 -3.29 -10.56 -43.08
C GLY A 258 -3.40 -12.09 -43.05
N ASN A 259 -2.31 -12.81 -43.31
CA ASN A 259 -2.28 -14.27 -43.26
C ASN A 259 -2.12 -14.78 -41.82
N LEU A 260 -2.88 -15.82 -41.46
CA LEU A 260 -2.73 -16.48 -40.16
C LEU A 260 -1.38 -17.20 -40.10
N LYS A 261 -0.51 -16.78 -39.17
CA LYS A 261 0.79 -17.44 -38.93
C LYS A 261 0.68 -18.56 -37.92
N ARG A 262 -0.06 -18.33 -36.84
CA ARG A 262 -0.17 -19.28 -35.73
C ARG A 262 -1.45 -19.04 -34.96
N HIS A 263 -2.05 -20.12 -34.45
CA HIS A 263 -3.05 -20.03 -33.40
C HIS A 263 -2.55 -20.78 -32.16
N LEU A 264 -2.93 -20.31 -30.97
CA LEU A 264 -2.68 -20.98 -29.70
C LEU A 264 -3.91 -20.85 -28.80
N THR A 265 -4.05 -21.77 -27.86
CA THR A 265 -5.04 -21.70 -26.78
C THR A 265 -4.31 -21.74 -25.44
N LEU A 266 -4.65 -20.83 -24.53
CA LEU A 266 -4.17 -20.86 -23.14
C LEU A 266 -5.36 -21.14 -22.22
N SER A 267 -5.36 -22.29 -21.53
CA SER A 267 -6.40 -22.62 -20.55
C SER A 267 -6.43 -21.57 -19.44
N LEU A 268 -7.63 -21.11 -19.07
CA LEU A 268 -7.83 -20.18 -17.97
C LEU A 268 -8.09 -20.88 -16.63
N GLU A 269 -8.24 -22.21 -16.62
CA GLU A 269 -8.46 -22.99 -15.38
C GLU A 269 -7.30 -22.85 -14.39
N GLU A 270 -6.07 -22.69 -14.88
CA GLU A 270 -4.89 -22.47 -14.03
C GLU A 270 -5.00 -21.17 -13.22
N VAL A 271 -5.64 -20.14 -13.78
CA VAL A 271 -5.84 -18.84 -13.12
C VAL A 271 -6.78 -18.99 -11.92
N ASP A 272 -7.82 -19.82 -12.04
CA ASP A 272 -8.75 -20.09 -10.95
C ASP A 272 -8.12 -20.86 -9.78
N SER A 273 -7.09 -21.66 -10.09
CA SER A 273 -6.30 -22.41 -9.11
C SER A 273 -5.18 -21.60 -8.47
N ALA A 274 -4.87 -20.40 -8.99
CA ALA A 274 -3.75 -19.60 -8.53
C ALA A 274 -3.97 -19.08 -7.09
N PRO A 275 -2.97 -19.22 -6.19
CA PRO A 275 -3.09 -18.83 -4.79
C PRO A 275 -3.25 -17.32 -4.57
N ASN A 276 -3.01 -16.51 -5.60
CA ASN A 276 -3.14 -15.05 -5.61
C ASN A 276 -4.15 -14.57 -6.65
N LYS A 277 -5.18 -15.35 -6.97
CA LYS A 277 -6.27 -14.83 -7.82
C LYS A 277 -6.83 -13.56 -7.18
N GLY A 278 -6.83 -12.47 -7.95
CA GLY A 278 -7.46 -11.22 -7.52
C GLY A 278 -8.90 -11.48 -7.09
N ALA A 279 -9.38 -10.68 -6.14
CA ALA A 279 -10.79 -10.70 -5.77
C ALA A 279 -11.68 -10.30 -6.95
#